data_AF-A0A2K8SP44-F1
#
_entry.id   AF-A0A2K8SP44-F1
#
_cell.length_a   1.000
_cell.length_b   1.000
_cell.length_c   1.000
_cell.angle_alpha   90.00
_cell.angle_beta   90.00
_cell.angle_gamma   90.00
#
_symmetry.space_group_name_H-M   'P 1'
#
loop_
_entity.id
_entity.type
_entity.pdbx_description
1 polymer ?
#
loop_
_entity_poly.entity_id
_entity_poly.type
_entity_poly.pdbx_seq_one_letter_code
_entity_poly.pdbx_strand_id
1 'polypeptide(L)'
;MKLQERITAAFPEAMVEVPNGLAEIMTNHPGDHHVLAAAVTAKVDIIVTSNLRHFQAKDLARWEIEAQHPDTFLTHLYDLDPDSILQIIQRWSSDLKKPPLTFVELLDLLNKEVPIFASKVLWHEYSQSVFQTAKKALDKLGKVALEGGLYFEGERYRLWQNRGVLTITTKDNRGEILRLQNGKIQGKLSSADIKAFQKFEQSLETELEQAKTYKSQI
;
A
#
# COMPACT_ATOMS: atom_id res chain seq x y z
N MET A 1 18.82 -5.36 26.30
CA MET A 1 19.51 -4.50 25.31
C MET A 1 18.69 -3.24 25.12
N LYS A 2 19.27 -2.06 25.35
CA LYS A 2 18.61 -0.76 25.14
C LYS A 2 18.40 -0.54 23.64
N LEU A 3 17.36 0.21 23.22
CA LEU A 3 17.01 0.39 21.81
C LEU A 3 18.21 0.85 20.94
N GLN A 4 18.98 1.81 21.44
CA GLN A 4 20.16 2.34 20.76
C GLN A 4 21.20 1.24 20.44
N GLU A 5 21.53 0.39 21.42
CA GLU A 5 22.47 -0.73 21.22
C GLU A 5 21.99 -1.67 20.11
N ARG A 6 20.66 -1.90 20.00
CA ARG A 6 20.09 -2.72 18.94
C ARG A 6 20.23 -2.07 17.57
N ILE A 7 19.96 -0.78 17.48
CA ILE A 7 20.02 -0.03 16.22
C ILE A 7 21.47 0.07 15.75
N THR A 8 22.40 0.44 16.63
CA THR A 8 23.83 0.53 16.30
C THR A 8 24.41 -0.83 15.90
N ALA A 9 23.98 -1.92 16.53
CA ALA A 9 24.42 -3.25 16.13
C ALA A 9 23.84 -3.71 14.77
N ALA A 10 22.62 -3.27 14.44
CA ALA A 10 21.95 -3.65 13.20
C ALA A 10 22.39 -2.78 11.99
N PHE A 11 22.73 -1.52 12.23
CA PHE A 11 23.13 -0.54 11.22
C PHE A 11 24.40 0.22 11.67
N PRO A 12 25.54 -0.47 11.81
CA PRO A 12 26.78 0.18 12.20
C PRO A 12 27.19 1.32 11.26
N GLU A 13 26.86 1.19 9.97
CA GLU A 13 27.08 2.19 8.92
C GLU A 13 26.21 3.44 9.05
N ALA A 14 25.14 3.39 9.84
CA ALA A 14 24.27 4.55 10.08
C ALA A 14 24.86 5.53 11.12
N MET A 15 25.99 5.19 11.74
CA MET A 15 26.65 6.04 12.74
C MET A 15 27.55 7.08 12.05
N VAL A 16 27.36 8.34 12.38
CA VAL A 16 28.19 9.45 11.87
C VAL A 16 28.67 10.32 13.03
N GLU A 17 29.96 10.65 13.03
CA GLU A 17 30.55 11.60 13.98
C GLU A 17 30.44 13.01 13.41
N VAL A 18 29.53 13.80 13.98
CA VAL A 18 29.32 15.19 13.57
C VAL A 18 30.46 16.08 14.07
N PRO A 19 31.13 16.87 13.20
CA PRO A 19 32.15 17.81 13.62
C PRO A 19 31.65 18.82 14.66
N ASN A 20 32.49 19.11 15.66
CA ASN A 20 32.18 20.10 16.69
C ASN A 20 31.82 21.46 16.07
N GLY A 21 30.77 22.10 16.56
CA GLY A 21 30.27 23.40 16.07
C GLY A 21 29.46 23.34 14.77
N LEU A 22 29.43 22.22 14.04
CA LEU A 22 28.67 22.14 12.78
C LEU A 22 27.16 22.30 13.01
N ALA A 23 26.63 21.74 14.09
CA ALA A 23 25.22 21.93 14.46
C ALA A 23 24.88 23.38 14.81
N GLU A 24 25.84 24.18 15.28
CA GLU A 24 25.59 25.57 15.69
C GLU A 24 25.38 26.49 14.49
N ILE A 25 25.90 26.13 13.32
CA ILE A 25 25.77 26.91 12.08
C ILE A 25 24.56 26.48 11.22
N MET A 26 23.79 25.49 11.67
CA MET A 26 22.57 25.08 10.98
C MET A 26 21.50 26.16 11.10
N THR A 27 20.71 26.32 10.04
CA THR A 27 19.71 27.39 9.92
C THR A 27 18.28 26.88 9.96
N ASN A 28 18.11 25.56 10.07
CA ASN A 28 16.81 24.91 10.16
C ASN A 28 16.26 25.03 11.59
N HIS A 29 15.25 24.24 11.95
CA HIS A 29 14.69 24.33 13.30
C HIS A 29 15.75 23.98 14.39
N PRO A 30 15.91 24.80 15.46
CA PRO A 30 16.97 24.62 16.47
C PRO A 30 17.00 23.23 17.13
N GLY A 31 15.83 22.63 17.35
CA GLY A 31 15.73 21.28 17.91
C GLY A 31 16.29 20.19 17.00
N ASP A 32 16.48 20.47 15.71
CA ASP A 32 16.83 19.51 14.67
C ASP A 32 18.13 19.87 13.95
N HIS A 33 18.91 20.81 14.49
CA HIS A 33 20.22 21.18 13.95
C HIS A 33 21.17 19.97 13.88
N HIS A 34 21.12 19.10 14.89
CA HIS A 34 21.93 17.88 14.92
C HIS A 34 21.60 16.93 13.77
N VAL A 35 20.34 16.85 13.36
CA VAL A 35 19.90 16.02 12.23
C VAL A 35 20.47 16.55 10.92
N LEU A 36 20.35 17.86 10.67
CA LEU A 36 20.90 18.45 9.45
C LEU A 36 22.43 18.38 9.43
N ALA A 37 23.10 18.61 10.56
CA ALA A 37 24.55 18.48 10.65
C ALA A 37 25.02 17.04 10.39
N ALA A 38 24.29 16.03 10.89
CA ALA A 38 24.54 14.63 10.58
C ALA A 38 24.36 14.33 9.09
N ALA A 39 23.28 14.82 8.48
CA ALA A 39 23.02 14.66 7.06
C ALA A 39 24.12 15.26 6.17
N VAL A 40 24.57 16.49 6.49
CA VAL A 40 25.70 17.15 5.81
C VAL A 40 26.99 16.36 5.97
N THR A 41 27.28 15.88 7.17
CA THR A 41 28.50 15.10 7.46
C THR A 41 28.50 13.77 6.71
N ALA A 42 27.35 13.10 6.67
CA ALA A 42 27.15 11.83 5.97
C ALA A 42 27.01 12.00 4.44
N LYS A 43 26.96 13.24 3.92
CA LYS A 43 26.80 13.57 2.51
C LYS A 43 25.60 12.86 1.87
N VAL A 44 24.46 12.89 2.58
CA VAL A 44 23.22 12.29 2.06
C VAL A 44 22.51 13.29 1.15
N ASP A 45 21.83 12.78 0.12
CA ASP A 45 21.04 13.62 -0.79
C ASP A 45 19.65 13.95 -0.19
N ILE A 46 19.11 13.07 0.67
CA ILE A 46 17.73 13.15 1.15
C ILE A 46 17.65 12.91 2.66
N ILE A 47 16.94 13.79 3.37
CA ILE A 47 16.42 13.57 4.73
C ILE A 47 14.98 13.09 4.64
N VAL A 48 14.69 11.88 5.12
CA VAL A 48 13.33 11.35 5.18
C VAL A 48 12.70 11.70 6.53
N THR A 49 11.63 12.50 6.55
CA THR A 49 10.99 12.97 7.80
C THR A 49 9.52 13.36 7.61
N SER A 50 8.69 13.04 8.61
CA SER A 50 7.30 13.53 8.65
C SER A 50 7.20 15.01 9.05
N ASN A 51 8.27 15.59 9.61
CA ASN A 51 8.30 16.98 10.10
C ASN A 51 8.93 17.95 9.09
N LEU A 52 8.44 17.98 7.85
CA LEU A 52 9.00 18.80 6.77
C LEU A 52 9.15 20.30 7.11
N ARG A 53 8.28 20.84 7.97
CA ARG A 53 8.37 22.25 8.43
C ARG A 53 9.70 22.61 9.12
N HIS A 54 10.41 21.63 9.67
CA HIS A 54 11.71 21.81 10.34
C HIS A 54 12.89 21.73 9.36
N PHE A 55 12.64 21.38 8.10
CA PHE A 55 13.63 21.14 7.06
C PHE A 55 13.19 21.82 5.76
N GLN A 56 13.01 23.15 5.80
CA GLN A 56 12.53 23.89 4.64
C GLN A 56 13.62 24.00 3.58
N ALA A 57 13.24 23.97 2.29
CA ALA A 57 14.18 23.99 1.17
C ALA A 57 15.22 25.11 1.25
N LYS A 58 14.84 26.31 1.72
CA LYS A 58 15.76 27.45 1.91
C LYS A 58 16.91 27.17 2.89
N ASP A 59 16.69 26.32 3.89
CA ASP A 59 17.67 25.98 4.93
C ASP A 59 18.60 24.85 4.47
N LEU A 60 18.12 24.03 3.52
CA LEU A 60 18.82 22.87 3.00
C LEU A 60 19.59 23.14 1.69
N ALA A 61 19.13 24.10 0.88
CA ALA A 61 19.61 24.32 -0.49
C ALA A 61 21.13 24.50 -0.60
N ARG A 62 21.76 25.21 0.36
CA ARG A 62 23.22 25.41 0.37
C ARG A 62 24.03 24.13 0.57
N TRP A 63 23.38 23.07 1.04
CA TRP A 63 23.97 21.77 1.31
C TRP A 63 23.64 20.74 0.23
N GLU A 64 22.85 21.11 -0.78
CA GLU A 64 22.36 20.21 -1.83
C GLU A 64 21.54 19.03 -1.27
N ILE A 65 20.84 19.25 -0.16
CA ILE A 65 20.00 18.24 0.51
C ILE A 65 18.53 18.58 0.31
N GLU A 66 17.71 17.54 0.12
CA GLU A 66 16.26 17.65 0.11
C GLU A 66 15.62 16.97 1.32
N ALA A 67 14.44 17.41 1.72
CA ALA A 67 13.62 16.72 2.71
C ALA A 67 12.38 16.12 2.05
N GLN A 68 12.11 14.83 2.30
CA GLN A 68 10.95 14.12 1.76
C GLN A 68 10.11 13.47 2.86
N HIS A 69 8.79 13.47 2.69
CA HIS A 69 7.90 12.72 3.56
C HIS A 69 8.12 11.21 3.35
N PRO A 70 8.05 10.36 4.39
CA PRO A 70 8.21 8.91 4.25
C PRO A 70 7.31 8.29 3.17
N ASP A 71 6.06 8.74 3.08
CA ASP A 71 5.11 8.26 2.08
C ASP A 71 5.57 8.54 0.64
N THR A 72 6.11 9.73 0.40
CA THR A 72 6.68 10.12 -0.90
C THR A 72 7.92 9.31 -1.22
N PHE A 73 8.85 9.21 -0.27
CA PHE A 73 10.10 8.46 -0.44
C PHE A 73 9.84 6.99 -0.75
N LEU A 74 8.98 6.32 0.02
CA LEU A 74 8.62 4.92 -0.22
C LEU A 74 7.87 4.74 -1.54
N THR A 75 7.02 5.70 -1.93
CA THR A 75 6.35 5.66 -3.24
C THR A 75 7.34 5.76 -4.39
N HIS A 76 8.37 6.60 -4.28
CA HIS A 76 9.46 6.67 -5.27
C HIS A 76 10.24 5.36 -5.34
N LEU A 77 10.63 4.77 -4.20
CA LEU A 77 11.29 3.46 -4.17
C LEU A 77 10.44 2.36 -4.82
N TYR A 78 9.13 2.39 -4.55
CA TYR A 78 8.19 1.50 -5.21
C TYR A 78 8.16 1.70 -6.73
N ASP A 79 8.15 2.94 -7.21
CA ASP A 79 8.15 3.21 -8.65
C ASP A 79 9.42 2.76 -9.37
N LEU A 80 10.54 2.69 -8.64
CA LEU A 80 11.81 2.19 -9.16
C LEU A 80 11.82 0.66 -9.28
N ASP A 81 11.33 -0.06 -8.27
CA ASP A 81 11.31 -1.52 -8.26
C ASP A 81 10.13 -2.07 -7.43
N PRO A 82 8.93 -2.19 -8.04
CA PRO A 82 7.74 -2.70 -7.38
C PRO A 82 7.91 -4.11 -6.81
N ASP A 83 8.60 -4.99 -7.54
CA ASP A 83 8.72 -6.41 -7.23
C ASP A 83 9.60 -6.62 -6.01
N SER A 84 10.75 -5.93 -5.93
CA SER A 84 11.62 -5.98 -4.75
C SER A 84 10.90 -5.44 -3.51
N ILE A 85 10.17 -4.33 -3.64
CA ILE A 85 9.41 -3.76 -2.52
C ILE A 85 8.33 -4.73 -2.02
N LEU A 86 7.59 -5.37 -2.92
CA LEU A 86 6.61 -6.40 -2.55
C LEU A 86 7.25 -7.54 -1.76
N GLN A 87 8.36 -8.08 -2.27
CA GLN A 87 9.07 -9.18 -1.60
C GLN A 87 9.55 -8.79 -0.20
N ILE A 88 10.02 -7.56 -0.02
CA ILE A 88 10.44 -7.04 1.28
C ILE A 88 9.25 -6.99 2.25
N ILE A 89 8.10 -6.46 1.82
CA ILE A 89 6.90 -6.35 2.67
C ILE A 89 6.35 -7.75 3.01
N GLN A 90 6.34 -8.68 2.05
CA GLN A 90 5.92 -10.06 2.29
C GLN A 90 6.83 -10.75 3.32
N ARG A 91 8.15 -10.61 3.18
CA ARG A 91 9.12 -11.15 4.15
C ARG A 91 8.95 -10.50 5.53
N TRP A 92 8.75 -9.18 5.56
CA TRP A 92 8.53 -8.48 6.82
C TRP A 92 7.28 -9.01 7.54
N SER A 93 6.18 -9.18 6.82
CA SER A 93 4.96 -9.79 7.37
C SER A 93 5.22 -11.20 7.91
N SER A 94 5.99 -12.05 7.20
CA SER A 94 6.29 -13.41 7.68
C SER A 94 7.23 -13.45 8.90
N ASP A 95 8.12 -12.47 9.04
CA ASP A 95 9.09 -12.41 10.13
C ASP A 95 8.50 -11.85 11.44
N LEU A 96 7.35 -11.17 11.35
CA LEU A 96 6.63 -10.67 12.52
C LEU A 96 6.04 -11.83 13.33
N LYS A 97 6.57 -12.03 14.54
CA LYS A 97 6.11 -13.07 15.47
C LYS A 97 5.28 -12.54 16.64
N LYS A 98 5.35 -11.24 16.93
CA LYS A 98 4.76 -10.62 18.15
C LYS A 98 4.36 -9.15 17.91
N PRO A 99 3.10 -8.86 17.55
CA PRO A 99 2.09 -9.80 17.06
C PRO A 99 2.43 -10.29 15.64
N PRO A 100 1.99 -11.49 15.23
CA PRO A 100 1.99 -11.86 13.83
C PRO A 100 0.98 -11.01 13.08
N LEU A 101 1.37 -10.51 11.90
CA LEU A 101 0.49 -9.72 11.03
C LEU A 101 0.53 -10.32 9.63
N THR A 102 -0.64 -10.49 9.03
CA THR A 102 -0.75 -10.80 7.60
C THR A 102 -0.29 -9.62 6.75
N PHE A 103 0.00 -9.86 5.48
CA PHE A 103 0.42 -8.83 4.53
C PHE A 103 -0.56 -7.63 4.48
N VAL A 104 -1.86 -7.91 4.45
CA VAL A 104 -2.91 -6.88 4.43
C VAL A 104 -2.97 -6.13 5.77
N GLU A 105 -2.77 -6.80 6.90
CA GLU A 105 -2.75 -6.15 8.23
C GLU A 105 -1.50 -5.30 8.45
N LEU A 106 -0.35 -5.72 7.92
CA LEU A 106 0.86 -4.90 7.91
C LEU A 106 0.63 -3.62 7.09
N LEU A 107 0.04 -3.74 5.90
CA LEU A 107 -0.29 -2.57 5.08
C LEU A 107 -1.35 -1.68 5.72
N ASP A 108 -2.29 -2.23 6.50
CA ASP A 108 -3.21 -1.45 7.33
C ASP A 108 -2.50 -0.57 8.36
N LEU A 109 -1.44 -1.09 8.99
CA LEU A 109 -0.64 -0.31 9.92
C LEU A 109 0.17 0.76 9.19
N LEU A 110 0.82 0.40 8.09
CA LEU A 110 1.61 1.34 7.30
C LEU A 110 0.74 2.47 6.73
N ASN A 111 -0.50 2.19 6.33
CA ASN A 111 -1.42 3.17 5.79
C ASN A 111 -1.73 4.34 6.74
N LYS A 112 -1.44 4.22 8.05
CA LYS A 112 -1.59 5.32 9.02
C LYS A 112 -0.56 6.44 8.81
N GLU A 113 0.65 6.07 8.39
CA GLU A 113 1.77 7.00 8.21
C GLU A 113 2.11 7.22 6.73
N VAL A 114 1.92 6.19 5.91
CA VAL A 114 2.28 6.18 4.48
C VAL A 114 1.11 5.68 3.59
N PRO A 115 -0.01 6.41 3.58
CA PRO A 115 -1.24 5.97 2.90
C PRO A 115 -1.13 5.84 1.38
N ILE A 116 -0.34 6.67 0.71
CA ILE A 116 -0.19 6.63 -0.76
C ILE A 116 0.56 5.36 -1.14
N PHE A 117 1.70 5.12 -0.50
CA PHE A 117 2.50 3.92 -0.66
C PHE A 117 1.69 2.66 -0.36
N ALA A 118 1.04 2.59 0.80
CA ALA A 118 0.26 1.42 1.18
C ALA A 118 -0.88 1.14 0.19
N SER A 119 -1.59 2.18 -0.27
CA SER A 119 -2.64 2.05 -1.29
C SER A 119 -2.09 1.50 -2.62
N LYS A 120 -0.88 1.91 -3.00
CA LYS A 120 -0.22 1.49 -4.24
C LYS A 120 0.18 0.03 -4.19
N VAL A 121 0.76 -0.42 -3.07
CA VAL A 121 1.11 -1.82 -2.83
C VAL A 121 -0.14 -2.71 -2.80
N LEU A 122 -1.20 -2.30 -2.08
CA LEU A 122 -2.47 -3.03 -2.05
C LEU A 122 -3.07 -3.16 -3.45
N TRP A 123 -3.04 -2.10 -4.24
CA TRP A 123 -3.52 -2.12 -5.61
C TRP A 123 -2.73 -3.09 -6.50
N HIS A 124 -1.40 -3.04 -6.44
CA HIS A 124 -0.53 -3.90 -7.23
C HIS A 124 -0.75 -5.38 -6.92
N GLU A 125 -0.82 -5.73 -5.64
CA GLU A 125 -0.95 -7.12 -5.20
C GLU A 125 -2.35 -7.68 -5.49
N TYR A 126 -3.41 -6.89 -5.32
CA TYR A 126 -4.78 -7.43 -5.26
C TYR A 126 -5.74 -6.97 -6.37
N SER A 127 -5.39 -5.98 -7.19
CA SER A 127 -6.30 -5.49 -8.25
C SER A 127 -6.72 -6.60 -9.21
N GLN A 128 -5.79 -7.47 -9.60
CA GLN A 128 -6.06 -8.57 -10.52
C GLN A 128 -6.96 -9.64 -9.90
N SER A 129 -6.68 -10.09 -8.67
CA SER A 129 -7.50 -11.11 -8.00
C SER A 129 -8.90 -10.61 -7.70
N VAL A 130 -9.04 -9.37 -7.20
CA VAL A 130 -10.35 -8.73 -6.99
C VAL A 130 -11.14 -8.65 -8.30
N PHE A 131 -10.49 -8.27 -9.40
CA PHE A 131 -11.11 -8.26 -10.72
C PHE A 131 -11.58 -9.67 -11.14
N GLN A 132 -10.76 -10.71 -10.99
CA GLN A 132 -11.14 -12.08 -11.35
C GLN A 132 -12.32 -12.58 -10.51
N THR A 133 -12.33 -12.30 -9.21
CA THR A 133 -13.44 -12.65 -8.32
C THR A 133 -14.73 -11.95 -8.74
N ALA A 134 -14.68 -10.65 -9.07
CA ALA A 134 -15.84 -9.93 -9.57
C ALA A 134 -16.36 -10.49 -10.91
N LYS A 135 -15.45 -10.81 -11.83
CA LYS A 135 -15.81 -11.42 -13.12
C LYS A 135 -16.47 -12.79 -12.93
N LYS A 136 -15.86 -13.66 -12.11
CA LYS A 136 -16.40 -14.99 -11.76
C LYS A 136 -17.79 -14.87 -11.13
N ALA A 137 -18.01 -13.89 -10.26
CA ALA A 137 -19.31 -13.64 -9.64
C ALA A 137 -20.36 -13.19 -10.67
N LEU A 138 -20.01 -12.30 -11.60
CA LEU A 138 -20.91 -11.92 -12.70
C LEU A 138 -21.24 -13.11 -13.61
N ASP A 139 -20.26 -13.95 -13.94
CA ASP A 139 -20.46 -15.11 -14.81
C ASP A 139 -21.35 -16.19 -14.17
N LYS A 140 -21.35 -16.31 -12.83
CA LYS A 140 -22.07 -17.37 -12.09
C LYS A 140 -23.39 -16.91 -11.48
N LEU A 141 -23.43 -15.68 -10.99
CA LEU A 141 -24.54 -15.14 -10.20
C LEU A 141 -25.15 -13.87 -10.83
N GLY A 142 -24.54 -13.37 -11.90
CA GLY A 142 -25.00 -12.16 -12.58
C GLY A 142 -26.37 -12.34 -13.21
N LYS A 143 -27.12 -11.23 -13.22
CA LYS A 143 -28.41 -11.10 -13.89
C LYS A 143 -28.25 -10.22 -15.11
N VAL A 144 -29.05 -10.47 -16.14
CA VAL A 144 -29.07 -9.63 -17.35
C VAL A 144 -29.92 -8.39 -17.08
N ALA A 145 -29.38 -7.21 -17.37
CA ALA A 145 -30.11 -5.95 -17.26
C ALA A 145 -30.96 -5.66 -18.51
N LEU A 146 -31.98 -4.81 -18.39
CA LEU A 146 -32.90 -4.47 -19.49
C LEU A 146 -32.17 -3.79 -20.66
N GLU A 147 -31.20 -2.94 -20.34
CA GLU A 147 -30.31 -2.23 -21.26
C GLU A 147 -29.17 -3.10 -21.82
N GLY A 148 -29.15 -4.38 -21.45
CA GLY A 148 -28.07 -5.32 -21.75
C GLY A 148 -26.88 -5.18 -20.81
N GLY A 149 -26.08 -6.25 -20.74
CA GLY A 149 -24.99 -6.38 -19.76
C GLY A 149 -25.38 -7.25 -18.57
N LEU A 150 -24.39 -7.57 -17.74
CA LEU A 150 -24.55 -8.34 -16.52
C LEU A 150 -24.37 -7.45 -15.31
N TYR A 151 -25.20 -7.67 -14.29
CA TYR A 151 -25.04 -7.02 -13.01
C TYR A 151 -25.16 -8.03 -11.87
N PHE A 152 -24.46 -7.76 -10.79
CA PHE A 152 -24.61 -8.48 -9.53
C PHE A 152 -24.69 -7.47 -8.40
N GLU A 153 -25.68 -7.65 -7.53
CA GLU A 153 -25.90 -6.76 -6.40
C GLU A 153 -25.71 -7.53 -5.09
N GLY A 154 -24.55 -7.33 -4.47
CA GLY A 154 -24.24 -7.87 -3.15
C GLY A 154 -24.58 -6.88 -2.03
N GLU A 155 -24.27 -7.27 -0.79
CA GLU A 155 -24.51 -6.43 0.38
C GLU A 155 -23.65 -5.16 0.39
N ARG A 156 -22.38 -5.28 0.00
CA ARG A 156 -21.40 -4.18 0.03
C ARG A 156 -21.10 -3.55 -1.33
N TYR A 157 -21.20 -4.34 -2.40
CA TYR A 157 -20.75 -3.96 -3.72
C TYR A 157 -21.82 -4.20 -4.78
N ARG A 158 -21.79 -3.37 -5.81
CA ARG A 158 -22.46 -3.60 -7.09
C ARG A 158 -21.40 -3.90 -8.14
N LEU A 159 -21.57 -5.01 -8.83
CA LEU A 159 -20.75 -5.39 -9.97
C LEU A 159 -21.56 -5.12 -11.23
N TRP A 160 -20.91 -4.56 -12.24
CA TRP A 160 -21.51 -4.30 -13.53
C TRP A 160 -20.54 -4.66 -14.63
N GLN A 161 -21.04 -5.26 -15.71
CA GLN A 161 -20.27 -5.53 -16.90
C GLN A 161 -21.10 -5.32 -18.16
N ASN A 162 -20.59 -4.48 -19.06
CA ASN A 162 -21.18 -4.28 -20.37
C ASN A 162 -20.12 -3.83 -21.39
N ARG A 163 -20.17 -4.37 -22.62
CA ARG A 163 -19.31 -3.97 -23.75
C ARG A 163 -17.82 -3.80 -23.40
N GLY A 164 -17.23 -4.79 -22.72
CA GLY A 164 -15.81 -4.79 -22.36
C GLY A 164 -15.43 -3.87 -21.19
N VAL A 165 -16.42 -3.23 -20.56
CA VAL A 165 -16.26 -2.52 -19.30
C VAL A 165 -16.73 -3.41 -18.15
N LEU A 166 -15.96 -3.47 -17.07
CA LEU A 166 -16.38 -4.05 -15.79
C LEU A 166 -16.12 -3.03 -14.69
N THR A 167 -17.08 -2.82 -13.79
CA THR A 167 -16.93 -1.92 -12.65
C THR A 167 -17.33 -2.59 -11.34
N ILE A 168 -16.62 -2.23 -10.28
CA ILE A 168 -16.96 -2.54 -8.89
C ILE A 168 -17.25 -1.22 -8.19
N THR A 169 -18.50 -1.06 -7.75
CA THR A 169 -18.96 0.15 -7.06
C THR A 169 -19.40 -0.20 -5.65
N THR A 170 -18.97 0.58 -4.66
CA THR A 170 -19.37 0.39 -3.28
C THR A 170 -20.78 0.94 -3.03
N LYS A 171 -21.45 0.42 -2.01
CA LYS A 171 -22.73 0.97 -1.51
C LYS A 171 -22.56 1.97 -0.37
N ASP A 172 -21.34 2.15 0.14
CA ASP A 172 -20.99 3.06 1.24
C ASP A 172 -20.60 4.47 0.75
N ASN A 173 -21.04 4.88 -0.45
CA ASN A 173 -20.76 6.16 -1.10
C ASN A 173 -19.30 6.43 -1.49
N ARG A 174 -18.36 5.48 -1.32
CA ARG A 174 -17.00 5.61 -1.89
C ARG A 174 -16.99 5.57 -3.43
N GLY A 175 -18.05 5.07 -4.04
CA GLY A 175 -18.21 5.05 -5.49
C GLY A 175 -17.46 3.89 -6.14
N GLU A 176 -16.93 4.13 -7.32
CA GLU A 176 -16.19 3.11 -8.08
C GLU A 176 -14.79 2.89 -7.49
N ILE A 177 -14.49 1.64 -7.13
CA ILE A 177 -13.19 1.24 -6.56
C ILE A 177 -12.34 0.44 -7.55
N LEU A 178 -12.95 -0.10 -8.60
CA LEU A 178 -12.26 -0.81 -9.68
C LEU A 178 -13.04 -0.67 -10.99
N ARG A 179 -12.32 -0.38 -12.06
CA ARG A 179 -12.81 -0.39 -13.44
C ARG A 179 -11.81 -1.09 -14.34
N LEU A 180 -12.29 -2.07 -15.11
CA LEU A 180 -11.63 -2.53 -16.31
C LEU A 180 -12.23 -1.77 -17.50
N GLN A 181 -11.38 -1.11 -18.28
CA GLN A 181 -11.75 -0.54 -19.57
C GLN A 181 -10.53 -0.53 -20.50
N ASN A 182 -10.71 -0.88 -21.77
CA ASN A 182 -9.63 -0.93 -22.77
C ASN A 182 -8.45 -1.81 -22.34
N GLY A 183 -8.73 -2.94 -21.66
CA GLY A 183 -7.71 -3.88 -21.18
C GLY A 183 -6.88 -3.40 -19.99
N LYS A 184 -7.20 -2.24 -19.39
CA LYS A 184 -6.51 -1.72 -18.22
C LYS A 184 -7.44 -1.70 -17.00
N ILE A 185 -6.93 -2.20 -15.88
CA ILE A 185 -7.60 -2.11 -14.58
C ILE A 185 -7.13 -0.82 -13.90
N GLN A 186 -8.05 -0.03 -13.40
CA GLN A 186 -7.81 1.22 -12.68
C GLN A 186 -8.73 1.35 -11.49
N GLY A 187 -8.32 2.10 -10.47
CA GLY A 187 -9.10 2.30 -9.25
C GLY A 187 -8.23 2.39 -8.02
N LYS A 188 -8.85 2.15 -6.86
CA LYS A 188 -8.19 2.16 -5.56
C LYS A 188 -8.91 1.16 -4.65
N LEU A 189 -8.13 0.26 -4.06
CA LEU A 189 -8.64 -0.74 -3.11
C LEU A 189 -8.17 -0.38 -1.70
N SER A 190 -9.08 -0.49 -0.74
CA SER A 190 -8.71 -0.54 0.67
C SER A 190 -8.47 -1.99 1.09
N SER A 191 -7.77 -2.17 2.21
CA SER A 191 -7.66 -3.47 2.89
C SER A 191 -9.02 -4.09 3.23
N ALA A 192 -10.02 -3.26 3.57
CA ALA A 192 -11.38 -3.70 3.85
C ALA A 192 -12.05 -4.29 2.59
N ASP A 193 -11.74 -3.73 1.41
CA ASP A 193 -12.21 -4.28 0.14
C ASP A 193 -11.55 -5.61 -0.16
N ILE A 194 -10.23 -5.70 0.02
CA ILE A 194 -9.47 -6.93 -0.21
C ILE A 194 -9.98 -8.05 0.70
N LYS A 195 -10.11 -7.79 2.00
CA LYS A 195 -10.65 -8.77 2.96
C LYS A 195 -12.08 -9.20 2.61
N ALA A 196 -12.91 -8.27 2.10
CA ALA A 196 -14.28 -8.60 1.70
C ALA A 196 -14.31 -9.50 0.46
N PHE A 197 -13.50 -9.21 -0.56
CA PHE A 197 -13.42 -10.01 -1.77
C PHE A 197 -12.79 -11.39 -1.53
N GLN A 198 -11.78 -11.50 -0.66
CA GLN A 198 -11.21 -12.79 -0.26
C GLN A 198 -12.25 -13.70 0.42
N LYS A 199 -13.03 -13.14 1.36
CA LYS A 199 -14.13 -13.90 2.01
C LYS A 199 -15.21 -14.30 1.01
N PHE A 200 -15.57 -13.40 0.11
CA PHE A 200 -16.58 -13.66 -0.91
C PHE A 200 -16.13 -14.75 -1.90
N GLU A 201 -14.86 -14.74 -2.33
CA GLU A 201 -14.29 -15.77 -3.19
C GLU A 201 -14.36 -17.15 -2.55
N GLN A 202 -13.98 -17.26 -1.27
CA GLN A 202 -14.08 -18.52 -0.51
C GLN A 202 -15.52 -19.04 -0.43
N SER A 203 -16.50 -18.16 -0.19
CA SER A 203 -17.93 -18.53 -0.17
C SER A 203 -18.38 -19.05 -1.53
N LEU A 204 -18.05 -18.32 -2.60
CA LEU A 204 -18.43 -18.66 -3.96
C LEU A 204 -17.85 -20.02 -4.38
N GLU A 205 -16.60 -20.32 -4.01
CA GLU A 205 -15.98 -21.61 -4.30
C GLU A 205 -16.64 -22.76 -3.54
N THR A 206 -16.94 -22.55 -2.27
CA THR A 206 -17.60 -23.54 -1.42
C THR A 206 -18.98 -23.92 -1.97
N GLU A 207 -19.78 -22.93 -2.39
CA GLU A 207 -21.10 -23.16 -2.96
C GLU A 207 -21.02 -23.91 -4.31
N LEU A 208 -20.05 -23.56 -5.16
CA LEU A 208 -19.85 -24.20 -6.45
C LEU A 208 -19.40 -25.66 -6.31
N GLU A 209 -18.54 -25.97 -5.33
CA GLU A 209 -18.13 -27.34 -4.98
C GLU A 209 -19.34 -28.17 -4.52
N GLN A 210 -20.15 -27.64 -3.60
CA GLN A 210 -21.35 -28.31 -3.10
C GLN A 210 -22.36 -28.62 -4.22
N ALA A 211 -22.59 -27.65 -5.12
CA ALA A 211 -23.49 -27.83 -6.25
C ALA A 211 -23.03 -28.89 -7.26
N LYS A 212 -21.71 -29.09 -7.41
CA LYS A 212 -21.15 -30.18 -8.24
C LYS A 212 -21.36 -31.54 -7.60
N THR A 213 -21.06 -31.67 -6.31
CA THR A 213 -21.21 -32.93 -5.55
C THR A 213 -22.66 -33.42 -5.56
N TYR A 214 -23.62 -32.51 -5.40
CA TYR A 214 -25.04 -32.82 -5.48
C TYR A 214 -25.46 -33.33 -6.87
N LYS A 215 -24.96 -32.72 -7.95
CA LYS A 215 -25.26 -33.15 -9.33
C LYS A 215 -24.58 -34.46 -9.73
N SER A 216 -23.50 -34.87 -9.06
CA SER A 216 -22.84 -36.17 -9.30
C SER A 216 -23.48 -37.35 -8.56
N GLN A 217 -24.41 -37.08 -7.64
CA GLN A 217 -25.11 -38.10 -6.84
C GLN A 217 -26.53 -38.40 -7.35
N ILE A 218 -26.95 -37.75 -8.43
CA ILE A 218 -28.23 -37.93 -9.14
C ILE A 218 -27.92 -38.52 -10.52
#